data_AF-A0A0U3LFK5-F1
#
_entry.id   AF-A0A0U3LFK5-F1
#
_cell.length_a   1.000
_cell.length_b   1.000
_cell.length_c   1.000
_cell.angle_alpha   90.00
_cell.angle_beta   90.00
_cell.angle_gamma   90.00
#
_symmetry.space_group_name_H-M   'P 1'
#
loop_
_entity.id
_entity.type
_entity.pdbx_description
1 polymer ?
#
loop_
_entity_poly.entity_id
_entity_poly.type
_entity_poly.pdbx_seq_one_letter_code
_entity_poly.pdbx_strand_id
1 'polypeptide(L)'
;MSDNESDAPLSEPAPMVVLGPWRAFRSPMGKLHIASELGPGTVRITSSLSGVDRVARIAKTSSGNLYRFVCPPAQDRVTCDMLVDYAGRAGLAGATDVSAKLWQAIEDKAAELAARAAAHAPAPVL
;
A
#
# COMPACT_ATOMS: atom_id res chain seq x y z
N MET A 1 -47.38 7.11 5.17
CA MET A 1 -46.10 7.54 4.55
C MET A 1 -45.04 7.18 5.57
N SER A 2 -44.29 6.11 5.33
CA SER A 2 -43.24 5.67 6.24
C SER A 2 -41.94 6.21 5.70
N ASP A 3 -41.43 7.26 6.33
CA ASP A 3 -40.07 7.76 6.16
C ASP A 3 -39.10 6.71 6.70
N ASN A 4 -38.77 5.74 5.85
CA ASN A 4 -37.65 4.82 6.08
C ASN A 4 -36.38 5.53 5.62
N GLU A 5 -36.00 6.57 6.35
CA GLU A 5 -34.69 7.19 6.25
C GLU A 5 -33.67 6.11 6.67
N SER A 6 -33.05 5.46 5.68
CA SER A 6 -31.94 4.54 5.93
C SER A 6 -30.77 5.35 6.44
N ASP A 7 -30.72 5.51 7.76
CA ASP A 7 -29.53 5.86 8.52
C ASP A 7 -28.50 4.76 8.25
N ALA A 8 -27.73 4.93 7.18
CA ALA A 8 -26.60 4.06 6.88
C ALA A 8 -25.65 4.20 8.07
N PRO A 9 -25.31 3.11 8.79
CA PRO A 9 -24.47 3.22 9.96
C PRO A 9 -23.18 3.93 9.55
N LEU A 10 -22.83 4.99 10.28
CA LEU A 10 -21.54 5.67 10.22
C LEU A 10 -20.47 4.58 10.16
N SER A 11 -19.92 4.38 8.96
CA SER A 11 -18.99 3.28 8.73
C SER A 11 -17.81 3.47 9.67
N GLU A 12 -17.60 2.50 10.56
CA GLU A 12 -16.41 2.48 11.42
C GLU A 12 -15.17 2.71 10.54
N PRO A 13 -14.20 3.53 10.98
CA PRO A 13 -13.01 3.80 10.19
C PRO A 13 -12.37 2.46 9.83
N ALA A 14 -12.25 2.19 8.52
CA ALA A 14 -11.76 0.91 8.03
C ALA A 14 -10.44 0.56 8.75
N PRO A 15 -10.33 -0.63 9.36
CA PRO A 15 -9.16 -0.98 10.14
C PRO A 15 -7.91 -0.88 9.26
N MET A 16 -6.91 -0.15 9.74
CA MET A 16 -5.63 -0.01 9.05
C MET A 16 -4.90 -1.36 9.08
N VAL A 17 -4.68 -1.94 7.91
CA VAL A 17 -3.96 -3.21 7.76
C VAL A 17 -2.46 -2.92 7.63
N VAL A 18 -1.65 -3.52 8.49
CA VAL A 18 -0.19 -3.49 8.33
C VAL A 18 0.20 -4.54 7.30
N LEU A 19 0.94 -4.12 6.27
CA LEU A 19 1.42 -5.06 5.26
C LEU A 19 2.54 -5.93 5.84
N GLY A 20 2.39 -7.25 5.68
CA GLY A 20 3.48 -8.21 5.84
C GLY A 20 4.40 -8.19 4.61
N PRO A 21 5.04 -9.30 4.24
CA PRO A 21 5.72 -9.40 2.94
C PRO A 21 4.77 -9.01 1.81
N TRP A 22 5.17 -8.05 0.98
CA TRP A 22 4.29 -7.46 -0.01
C TRP A 22 4.97 -7.24 -1.37
N ARG A 23 4.17 -7.23 -2.43
CA ARG A 23 4.52 -6.83 -3.79
C ARG A 23 3.42 -5.93 -4.35
N ALA A 24 3.78 -4.98 -5.19
CA ALA A 24 2.85 -4.08 -5.88
C ALA A 24 2.88 -4.33 -7.38
N PHE A 25 1.69 -4.43 -7.97
CA PHE A 25 1.50 -4.76 -9.38
C PHE A 25 0.73 -3.65 -10.08
N ARG A 26 1.19 -3.28 -11.27
CA ARG A 26 0.46 -2.40 -12.18
C ARG A 26 -0.22 -3.26 -13.24
N SER A 27 -1.54 -3.30 -13.24
CA SER A 27 -2.31 -4.02 -14.26
C SER A 27 -2.13 -3.37 -15.64
N PRO A 28 -2.45 -4.08 -16.73
CA PRO A 28 -2.43 -3.51 -18.09
C PRO A 28 -3.29 -2.26 -18.25
N MET A 29 -4.35 -2.12 -17.44
CA MET A 29 -5.19 -0.92 -17.38
C MET A 29 -4.58 0.22 -16.56
N GLY A 30 -3.33 0.07 -16.12
CA GLY A 30 -2.59 1.07 -15.36
C GLY A 30 -2.95 1.15 -13.87
N LYS A 31 -3.88 0.33 -13.38
CA LYS A 31 -4.30 0.32 -11.96
C LYS A 31 -3.25 -0.37 -11.10
N LEU A 32 -3.01 0.19 -9.92
CA LEU A 32 -2.10 -0.38 -8.94
C LEU A 32 -2.84 -1.31 -7.98
N HIS A 33 -2.24 -2.42 -7.63
CA HIS A 33 -2.74 -3.39 -6.65
C HIS A 33 -1.58 -3.83 -5.75
N ILE A 34 -1.87 -4.25 -4.53
CA ILE A 34 -0.89 -4.82 -3.61
C ILE A 34 -1.26 -6.27 -3.36
N ALA A 35 -0.28 -7.15 -3.48
CA ALA A 35 -0.32 -8.49 -2.93
C ALA A 35 0.43 -8.49 -1.61
N SER A 36 -0.13 -9.09 -0.56
CA SER A 36 0.55 -9.25 0.71
C SER A 36 0.20 -10.59 1.33
N GLU A 37 1.18 -11.21 1.97
CA GLU A 37 0.93 -12.27 2.94
C GLU A 37 0.45 -11.61 4.25
N LEU A 38 -0.69 -12.05 4.77
CA LEU A 38 -1.28 -11.54 6.03
C LEU A 38 -1.17 -12.56 7.18
N GLY A 39 -0.63 -13.73 6.90
CA GLY A 39 -0.42 -14.86 7.79
C GLY A 39 0.09 -16.05 6.97
N PRO A 40 0.61 -17.11 7.60
CA PRO A 40 1.27 -18.21 6.89
C PRO A 40 0.42 -18.76 5.74
N GLY A 41 0.91 -18.61 4.51
CA GLY A 41 0.25 -19.09 3.28
C GLY A 41 -1.05 -18.35 2.89
N THR A 42 -1.43 -17.31 3.62
CA THR A 42 -2.63 -16.50 3.35
C THR A 42 -2.24 -15.24 2.60
N VAL A 43 -2.38 -15.29 1.27
CA VAL A 43 -2.14 -14.14 0.40
C VAL A 43 -3.44 -13.40 0.13
N ARG A 44 -3.38 -12.07 0.16
CA ARG A 44 -4.47 -11.18 -0.23
C ARG A 44 -4.02 -10.26 -1.36
N ILE A 45 -4.87 -10.08 -2.37
CA ILE A 45 -4.77 -8.99 -3.35
C ILE A 45 -5.75 -7.88 -2.98
N THR A 46 -5.28 -6.65 -2.99
CA THR A 46 -6.15 -5.48 -2.78
C THR A 46 -6.98 -5.18 -4.03
N SER A 47 -8.13 -4.53 -3.83
CA SER A 47 -8.72 -3.72 -4.90
C SER A 47 -7.73 -2.64 -5.38
N SER A 48 -8.01 -2.02 -6.52
CA SER A 48 -7.10 -1.02 -7.09
C SER A 48 -6.83 0.11 -6.10
N LEU A 49 -5.60 0.58 -6.02
CA LEU A 49 -5.26 1.73 -5.19
C LEU A 49 -5.89 3.00 -5.76
N SER A 50 -6.55 3.77 -4.89
CA SER A 50 -7.04 5.11 -5.17
C SER A 50 -5.96 6.18 -4.88
N GLY A 51 -4.99 5.86 -4.01
CA GLY A 51 -3.86 6.74 -3.74
C GLY A 51 -2.81 6.10 -2.83
N VAL A 52 -1.63 6.71 -2.80
CA VAL A 52 -0.55 6.36 -1.87
C VAL A 52 -0.03 7.65 -1.25
N ASP A 53 -0.19 7.77 0.07
CA ASP A 53 0.50 8.75 0.87
C ASP A 53 1.90 8.23 1.18
N ARG A 54 2.90 8.86 0.55
CA ARG A 54 4.31 8.48 0.69
C ARG A 54 4.93 9.00 1.98
N VAL A 55 4.35 10.03 2.58
CA VAL A 55 4.80 10.60 3.85
C VAL A 55 4.36 9.69 4.98
N ALA A 56 3.05 9.38 5.03
CA ALA A 56 2.49 8.48 6.04
C ALA A 56 2.81 7.00 5.77
N ARG A 57 3.33 6.66 4.58
CA ARG A 57 3.53 5.29 4.09
C ARG A 57 2.23 4.48 4.10
N ILE A 58 1.15 5.07 3.60
CA ILE A 58 -0.19 4.47 3.57
C ILE A 58 -0.71 4.41 2.14
N ALA A 59 -1.18 3.24 1.71
CA ALA A 59 -1.97 3.06 0.50
C ALA A 59 -3.47 3.02 0.85
N LYS A 60 -4.28 3.73 0.07
CA LYS A 60 -5.74 3.65 0.12
C LYS A 60 -6.26 2.90 -1.10
N THR A 61 -7.16 1.96 -0.90
CA THR A 61 -7.82 1.25 -2.00
C THR A 61 -9.07 1.96 -2.48
N SER A 62 -9.57 1.60 -3.65
CA SER A 62 -10.85 2.10 -4.19
C SER A 62 -12.05 1.65 -3.35
N SER A 63 -11.92 0.55 -2.61
CA SER A 63 -12.91 0.09 -1.64
C SER A 63 -12.79 0.76 -0.26
N GLY A 64 -11.89 1.75 -0.10
CA GLY A 64 -11.74 2.52 1.14
C GLY A 64 -10.82 1.92 2.20
N ASN A 65 -10.23 0.73 1.97
CA ASN A 65 -9.32 0.10 2.93
C ASN A 65 -7.96 0.82 2.94
N LEU A 66 -7.34 0.86 4.11
CA LEU A 66 -6.02 1.47 4.33
C LEU A 66 -4.97 0.40 4.63
N TYR A 67 -3.82 0.51 3.97
CA TYR A 67 -2.70 -0.41 4.11
C TYR A 67 -1.43 0.37 4.42
N ARG A 68 -0.74 0.02 5.51
CA ARG A 68 0.50 0.69 5.93
C ARG A 68 1.73 -0.13 5.51
N PHE A 69 2.65 0.52 4.82
CA PHE A 69 3.96 -0.03 4.51
C PHE A 69 4.90 0.17 5.70
N VAL A 70 5.40 -0.92 6.27
CA VAL A 70 6.34 -0.89 7.42
C VAL A 70 7.72 -1.47 7.08
N CYS A 71 7.82 -2.17 5.94
CA CYS A 71 9.02 -2.81 5.46
C CYS A 71 9.16 -2.65 3.94
N PRO A 72 10.37 -2.81 3.38
CA PRO A 72 10.55 -2.90 1.94
C PRO A 72 9.74 -4.05 1.33
N PRO A 73 9.53 -4.06 0.01
CA PRO A 73 8.87 -5.17 -0.67
C PRO A 73 9.57 -6.49 -0.37
N ALA A 74 8.81 -7.59 -0.45
CA ALA A 74 9.37 -8.92 -0.35
C ALA A 74 10.52 -9.09 -1.38
N GLN A 75 11.62 -9.68 -0.91
CA GLN A 75 12.81 -10.00 -1.70
C GLN A 75 13.13 -11.49 -1.70
N ASP A 76 12.66 -12.22 -0.68
CA ASP A 76 12.77 -13.68 -0.65
C ASP A 76 12.08 -14.28 -1.87
N ARG A 77 12.76 -15.20 -2.55
CA ARG A 77 12.31 -15.75 -3.82
C ARG A 77 11.02 -16.55 -3.68
N VAL A 78 10.89 -17.37 -2.63
CA VAL A 78 9.72 -18.22 -2.42
C VAL A 78 8.49 -17.34 -2.17
N THR A 79 8.62 -16.34 -1.30
CA THR A 79 7.53 -15.39 -1.04
C THR A 79 7.20 -14.57 -2.28
N CYS A 80 8.19 -14.10 -3.04
CA CYS A 80 7.95 -13.35 -4.27
C CYS A 80 7.18 -14.17 -5.29
N ASP A 81 7.65 -15.39 -5.59
CA ASP A 81 7.03 -16.28 -6.57
C ASP A 81 5.58 -16.60 -6.15
N MET A 82 5.34 -16.88 -4.86
CA MET A 82 3.98 -17.07 -4.33
C MET A 82 3.07 -15.85 -4.56
N LEU A 83 3.56 -14.64 -4.25
CA LEU A 83 2.77 -13.41 -4.40
C LEU A 83 2.49 -13.08 -5.87
N VAL A 84 3.46 -13.30 -6.76
CA VAL A 84 3.32 -13.11 -8.22
C VAL A 84 2.32 -14.11 -8.80
N ASP A 85 2.46 -15.40 -8.46
CA ASP A 85 1.55 -16.45 -8.93
C ASP A 85 0.12 -16.20 -8.47
N TYR A 86 -0.07 -15.81 -7.20
CA TYR A 86 -1.38 -15.49 -6.67
C TYR A 86 -1.98 -14.26 -7.37
N ALA A 87 -1.18 -13.21 -7.62
CA ALA A 87 -1.63 -12.04 -8.37
C ALA A 87 -2.09 -12.42 -9.78
N GLY A 88 -1.33 -13.27 -10.49
CA GLY A 88 -1.70 -13.78 -11.80
C GLY A 88 -3.05 -14.53 -11.78
N ARG A 89 -3.24 -15.44 -10.83
CA ARG A 89 -4.50 -16.19 -10.63
C ARG A 89 -5.67 -15.29 -10.25
N ALA A 90 -5.41 -14.18 -9.56
CA ALA A 90 -6.41 -13.19 -9.15
C ALA A 90 -6.77 -12.18 -10.26
N GLY A 91 -6.40 -12.43 -11.52
CA GLY A 91 -6.76 -11.59 -12.67
C GLY A 91 -5.78 -10.45 -12.95
N LEU A 92 -4.60 -10.44 -12.33
CA LEU A 92 -3.51 -9.52 -12.66
C LEU A 92 -2.50 -10.17 -13.63
N ALA A 93 -2.94 -11.13 -14.46
CA ALA A 93 -2.12 -11.68 -15.53
C ALA A 93 -1.61 -10.56 -16.46
N GLY A 94 -0.31 -10.58 -16.76
CA GLY A 94 0.34 -9.52 -17.54
C GLY A 94 0.57 -8.20 -16.79
N ALA A 95 0.27 -8.13 -15.48
CA ALA A 95 0.64 -6.99 -14.67
C ALA A 95 2.17 -6.89 -14.53
N THR A 96 2.67 -5.66 -14.52
CA THR A 96 4.09 -5.38 -14.26
C THR A 96 4.32 -5.22 -12.77
N ASP A 97 5.31 -5.91 -12.24
CA ASP A 97 5.77 -5.68 -10.87
C ASP A 97 6.44 -4.30 -10.76
N VAL A 98 5.92 -3.46 -9.87
CA VAL A 98 6.41 -2.09 -9.65
C VAL A 98 6.82 -1.87 -8.20
N SER A 99 7.03 -2.94 -7.44
CA SER A 99 7.28 -2.91 -5.99
C SER A 99 8.49 -2.06 -5.63
N ALA A 100 9.63 -2.30 -6.29
CA ALA A 100 10.87 -1.56 -6.05
C ALA A 100 10.70 -0.07 -6.36
N LYS A 101 10.06 0.26 -7.49
CA LYS A 101 9.78 1.64 -7.88
C LYS A 101 8.86 2.36 -6.90
N LEU A 102 7.83 1.66 -6.39
CA LEU A 102 6.93 2.22 -5.39
C LEU A 102 7.66 2.48 -4.07
N TRP A 103 8.46 1.53 -3.61
CA TRP A 103 9.23 1.67 -2.37
C TRP A 103 10.26 2.79 -2.46
N GLN A 104 11.00 2.88 -3.56
CA GLN A 104 11.95 3.97 -3.78
C GLN A 104 11.26 5.33 -3.69
N ALA A 105 10.09 5.49 -4.32
CA ALA A 105 9.35 6.76 -4.23
C ALA A 105 8.88 7.10 -2.81
N ILE A 106 8.66 6.10 -1.94
CA ILE A 106 8.34 6.30 -0.52
C ILE A 106 9.59 6.78 0.24
N GLU A 107 10.71 6.09 0.06
CA GLU A 107 11.99 6.42 0.70
C GLU A 107 12.52 7.79 0.25
N ASP A 108 12.44 8.11 -1.04
CA ASP A 108 12.83 9.42 -1.58
C ASP A 108 12.05 10.56 -0.91
N LYS A 109 10.75 10.36 -0.67
CA LYS A 109 9.93 11.37 -0.01
C LYS A 109 10.28 11.52 1.46
N ALA A 110 10.59 10.41 2.14
CA ALA A 110 11.06 10.45 3.52
C ALA A 110 12.40 11.19 3.64
N ALA A 111 13.34 10.92 2.72
CA ALA A 111 14.64 11.58 2.67
C ALA A 111 14.50 13.09 2.37
N GLU A 112 13.63 13.48 1.43
CA GLU A 112 13.34 14.88 1.14
C GLU A 112 12.85 15.64 2.38
N LEU A 113 11.94 15.03 3.16
CA LEU A 113 11.42 15.64 4.38
C LEU A 113 12.48 15.75 5.47
N ALA A 114 13.31 14.72 5.64
CA ALA A 114 14.42 14.75 6.60
C ALA A 114 15.42 15.86 6.25
N ALA A 115 15.77 16.02 4.97
CA ALA A 115 16.66 17.07 4.50
C ALA A 115 16.07 18.47 4.75
N ARG A 116 14.76 18.65 4.50
CA ARG A 116 14.06 19.92 4.79
C ARG A 116 14.02 20.25 6.29
N ALA A 117 13.83 19.24 7.14
CA ALA A 117 13.85 19.44 8.59
C ALA A 117 15.25 19.83 9.08
N ALA A 118 16.30 19.20 8.57
CA ALA A 118 17.68 19.54 8.90
C ALA A 118 18.05 20.96 8.47
N ALA A 119 17.56 21.43 7.31
CA ALA A 119 17.79 22.78 6.82
C ALA A 119 17.07 23.87 7.64
N HIS A 120 16.07 23.52 8.44
CA HIS A 120 15.29 24.46 9.27
C HIS A 120 15.60 24.34 10.77
N ALA A 121 16.58 23.52 11.16
CA ALA A 121 17.03 23.46 12.55
C ALA A 121 17.79 24.75 12.92
N PRO A 122 17.39 25.47 13.99
CA PRO A 122 18.13 26.65 14.44
C PRO A 122 19.55 26.25 14.86
N ALA A 123 20.53 27.08 14.50
CA ALA A 123 21.93 26.87 14.89
C ALA A 123 22.03 26.71 16.42
N PRO A 124 22.87 25.79 16.93
CA PRO A 124 23.06 25.65 18.36
C PRO A 124 23.55 26.98 18.92
N VAL A 125 22.84 27.52 19.91
CA VAL A 125 23.30 28.68 20.69
C VAL A 125 24.45 28.17 21.56
N LEU A 126 25.67 28.58 21.23
CA LEU A 126 26.87 28.38 22.05
C LEU A 126 26.91 29.38 23.21
#